data_AF-A0ABD0N4N2-F1
#
_entry.id   AF-A0ABD0N4N2-F1
#
_cell.length_a   1.000
_cell.length_b   1.000
_cell.length_c   1.000
_cell.angle_alpha   90.00
_cell.angle_beta   90.00
_cell.angle_gamma   90.00
#
_symmetry.space_group_name_H-M   'P 1'
#
loop_
_entity.id
_entity.type
_entity.pdbx_description
1 polymer ?
#
loop_
_entity_poly.entity_id
_entity_poly.type
_entity_poly.pdbx_seq_one_letter_code
_entity_poly.pdbx_strand_id
1 'polypeptide(L)'
;SQNVMGSENGHLTVTCYHEGQSVVKWCKFGGQCITGAFGTHGLRNTTVRMSGLKEENTGWYCCSTEDLQMPVHITVDENEINMSPVMAKSVQISPGPRK
;
A
#
# COMPACT_ATOMS: atom_id res chain seq x y z
N SER A 1 -2.94 6.30 -8.56
CA SER A 1 -1.99 5.80 -7.54
C SER A 1 -2.77 5.19 -6.39
N GLN A 2 -2.17 4.30 -5.61
CA GLN A 2 -2.76 3.72 -4.40
C GLN A 2 -1.92 4.07 -3.18
N ASN A 3 -2.54 4.20 -2.00
CA ASN A 3 -1.84 4.39 -0.73
C ASN A 3 -2.19 3.23 0.20
N VAL A 4 -1.18 2.56 0.75
CA VAL A 4 -1.35 1.38 1.60
C VAL A 4 -0.57 1.59 2.89
N MET A 5 -1.21 1.26 4.00
CA MET A 5 -0.61 1.30 5.33
C MET A 5 -0.28 -0.11 5.79
N GLY A 6 0.84 -0.29 6.48
CA GLY A 6 1.11 -1.48 7.28
C GLY A 6 1.70 -1.12 8.63
N SER A 7 1.61 -2.03 9.58
CA SER A 7 2.26 -1.92 10.88
C SER A 7 3.65 -2.53 10.85
N GLU A 8 4.56 -2.01 11.68
CA GLU A 8 5.88 -2.60 11.87
C GLU A 8 5.77 -4.08 12.31
N ASN A 9 6.63 -4.93 11.78
CA ASN A 9 6.63 -6.39 11.85
C ASN A 9 5.36 -7.08 11.30
N GLY A 10 4.39 -6.30 10.85
CA GLY A 10 3.15 -6.77 10.25
C GLY A 10 3.31 -7.22 8.80
N HIS A 11 2.19 -7.27 8.10
CA HIS A 11 2.14 -7.54 6.67
C HIS A 11 1.12 -6.65 5.99
N LEU A 12 1.38 -6.35 4.72
CA LEU A 12 0.44 -5.67 3.84
C LEU A 12 0.28 -6.45 2.54
N THR A 13 -0.87 -6.23 1.91
CA THR A 13 -1.22 -6.86 0.64
C THR A 13 -1.56 -5.76 -0.35
N VAL A 14 -0.83 -5.70 -1.46
CA VAL A 14 -1.07 -4.77 -2.57
C VAL A 14 -1.65 -5.53 -3.74
N THR A 15 -2.76 -5.06 -4.27
CA THR A 15 -3.34 -5.60 -5.50
C THR A 15 -3.07 -4.66 -6.65
N CYS A 16 -2.36 -5.17 -7.66
CA CYS A 16 -2.15 -4.51 -8.94
C CYS A 16 -3.17 -5.03 -9.94
N TYR A 17 -3.82 -4.11 -10.65
CA TYR A 17 -4.80 -4.45 -11.68
C TYR A 17 -4.14 -4.30 -13.04
N HIS A 18 -4.16 -5.34 -13.85
CA HIS A 18 -3.61 -5.28 -15.20
C HIS A 18 -4.46 -6.10 -16.15
N GLU A 19 -4.36 -5.78 -17.43
CA GLU A 19 -5.05 -6.53 -18.48
C GLU A 19 -4.09 -7.54 -19.11
N GLY A 20 -4.62 -8.73 -19.41
CA GLY A 20 -3.91 -9.76 -20.15
C GLY A 20 -2.96 -10.62 -19.31
N GLN A 21 -2.04 -11.30 -19.99
CA GLN A 21 -1.08 -12.25 -19.41
C GLN A 21 0.30 -11.57 -19.25
N SER A 22 0.32 -10.41 -18.60
CA SER A 22 1.51 -9.58 -18.50
C SER A 22 2.37 -10.00 -17.30
N VAL A 23 3.70 -10.05 -17.49
CA VAL A 23 4.63 -10.21 -16.37
C VAL A 23 4.69 -8.90 -15.58
N VAL A 24 4.26 -8.95 -14.33
CA VAL A 24 4.26 -7.78 -13.44
C VAL A 24 5.57 -7.69 -12.67
N LYS A 25 6.23 -6.54 -12.78
CA LYS A 25 7.41 -6.17 -11.99
C LYS A 25 7.00 -5.26 -10.83
N TRP A 26 7.49 -5.56 -9.64
CA TRP A 26 7.29 -4.74 -8.45
C TRP A 26 8.62 -4.07 -8.05
N CYS A 27 8.68 -2.75 -8.11
CA CYS A 27 9.91 -1.99 -7.90
C CYS A 27 9.75 -0.95 -6.80
N LYS A 28 10.72 -0.87 -5.87
CA LYS A 28 10.88 0.31 -5.02
C LYS A 28 11.58 1.41 -5.80
N PHE A 29 11.07 2.65 -5.75
CA PHE A 29 11.74 3.78 -6.38
C PHE A 29 13.13 3.99 -5.77
N GLY A 30 14.17 4.04 -6.62
CA GLY A 30 15.56 4.14 -6.18
C GLY A 30 16.09 2.89 -5.46
N GLY A 31 15.36 1.77 -5.50
CA GLY A 31 15.73 0.53 -4.83
C GLY A 31 15.68 -0.67 -5.78
N GLN A 32 15.61 -1.87 -5.17
CA GLN A 32 15.56 -3.12 -5.94
C GLN A 32 14.17 -3.39 -6.51
N CYS A 33 14.16 -4.03 -7.68
CA CYS A 33 12.98 -4.58 -8.31
C CYS A 33 12.92 -6.07 -8.08
N ILE A 34 11.74 -6.56 -7.70
CA ILE A 34 11.44 -7.98 -7.63
C ILE A 34 10.58 -8.32 -8.84
N THR A 35 11.08 -9.20 -9.69
CA THR A 35 10.31 -9.77 -10.80
C THR A 35 9.81 -11.13 -10.34
N GLY A 36 8.50 -11.24 -10.09
CA GLY A 36 7.86 -12.51 -9.79
C GLY A 36 6.90 -12.88 -10.91
N ALA A 37 6.71 -14.18 -11.15
CA ALA A 37 5.61 -14.69 -11.96
C ALA A 37 4.29 -14.50 -11.18
N PHE A 38 3.83 -13.27 -11.07
CA PHE A 38 2.59 -12.96 -10.37
C PHE A 38 1.40 -13.10 -11.30
N GLY A 39 1.06 -14.32 -11.66
CA GLY A 39 -0.11 -14.60 -12.48
C GLY A 39 -0.30 -16.09 -12.66
N THR A 40 -1.25 -16.67 -11.93
CA THR A 40 -1.89 -17.90 -12.41
C THR A 40 -2.73 -17.53 -13.63
N HIS A 41 -2.58 -18.30 -14.71
CA HIS A 41 -3.29 -18.11 -15.98
C HIS A 41 -4.75 -17.70 -15.75
N GLY A 42 -5.11 -16.48 -16.19
CA GLY A 42 -6.50 -15.97 -16.17
C GLY A 42 -6.85 -14.93 -15.09
N LEU A 43 -5.95 -14.59 -14.16
CA LEU A 43 -6.20 -13.49 -13.22
C LEU A 43 -5.83 -12.12 -13.81
N ARG A 44 -6.81 -11.21 -13.86
CA ARG A 44 -6.66 -9.78 -14.22
C ARG A 44 -6.01 -8.92 -13.11
N ASN A 45 -5.45 -9.59 -12.11
CA ASN A 45 -4.81 -8.92 -11.00
C ASN A 45 -3.65 -9.73 -10.45
N THR A 46 -2.70 -9.00 -9.90
CA THR A 46 -1.48 -9.51 -9.29
C THR A 46 -1.49 -9.03 -7.85
N THR A 47 -1.37 -9.96 -6.92
CA THR A 47 -1.29 -9.64 -5.49
C THR A 47 0.14 -9.79 -5.00
N VAL A 48 0.69 -8.71 -4.45
CA VAL A 48 2.00 -8.67 -3.80
C VAL A 48 1.77 -8.64 -2.29
N ARG A 49 2.34 -9.60 -1.57
CA ARG A 49 2.30 -9.63 -0.10
C ARG A 49 3.69 -9.31 0.44
N MET A 50 3.78 -8.27 1.27
CA MET A 50 4.99 -7.89 1.99
C MET A 50 4.78 -8.18 3.48
N SER A 51 5.73 -8.87 4.11
CA SER A 51 5.67 -9.27 5.52
C SER A 51 6.95 -8.89 6.25
N GLY A 52 6.90 -8.78 7.57
CA GLY A 52 8.05 -8.32 8.35
C GLY A 52 8.37 -6.87 8.01
N LEU A 53 7.32 -6.05 7.87
CA LEU A 53 7.44 -4.65 7.50
C LEU A 53 8.28 -3.89 8.53
N LYS A 54 9.04 -2.92 8.05
CA LYS A 54 9.85 -2.01 8.83
C LYS A 54 9.65 -0.59 8.32
N GLU A 55 9.99 0.41 9.11
CA GLU A 55 9.91 1.82 8.70
C GLU A 55 10.67 2.08 7.39
N GLU A 56 11.80 1.42 7.16
CA GLU A 56 12.59 1.48 5.92
C GLU A 56 11.84 1.00 4.67
N ASN A 57 10.75 0.23 4.84
CA ASN A 57 9.90 -0.19 3.73
C ASN A 57 8.93 0.92 3.28
N THR A 58 8.79 2.02 4.04
CA THR A 58 8.03 3.20 3.62
C THR A 58 8.61 3.80 2.33
N GLY A 59 7.73 4.23 1.44
CA GLY A 59 8.08 4.96 0.23
C GLY A 59 7.27 4.55 -0.99
N TRP A 60 7.74 5.02 -2.14
CA TRP A 60 7.09 4.76 -3.43
C TRP A 60 7.53 3.45 -4.05
N TYR A 61 6.53 2.72 -4.54
CA TYR A 61 6.68 1.50 -5.29
C TYR A 61 5.90 1.59 -6.60
N CYS A 62 6.28 0.78 -7.59
CA CYS A 62 5.56 0.69 -8.86
C CYS A 62 5.30 -0.77 -9.22
N CYS A 63 4.04 -1.04 -9.54
CA CYS A 63 3.66 -2.22 -10.29
C CYS A 63 3.74 -1.89 -11.78
N SER A 64 4.59 -2.58 -12.52
CA SER A 64 4.82 -2.28 -13.94
C SER A 64 4.68 -3.53 -14.79
N THR A 65 3.95 -3.41 -15.89
CA THR A 65 3.96 -4.33 -17.03
C THR A 65 4.64 -3.63 -18.22
N GLU A 66 4.62 -4.23 -19.41
CA GLU A 66 5.11 -3.55 -20.62
C GLU A 66 4.31 -2.28 -20.94
N ASP A 67 2.99 -2.32 -20.76
CA ASP A 67 2.08 -1.24 -21.18
C ASP A 67 1.50 -0.41 -20.02
N LEU A 68 1.64 -0.85 -18.77
CA LEU A 68 1.00 -0.22 -17.61
C LEU A 68 1.98 0.04 -16.48
N GLN A 69 1.85 1.20 -15.84
CA GLN A 69 2.56 1.53 -14.60
C GLN A 69 1.56 2.01 -13.54
N MET A 70 1.56 1.34 -12.40
CA MET A 70 0.69 1.62 -11.26
C MET A 70 1.54 1.98 -10.03
N PRO A 71 1.69 3.28 -9.72
CA PRO A 71 2.41 3.72 -8.52
C PRO A 71 1.59 3.45 -7.25
N VAL A 72 2.29 3.00 -6.21
CA VAL A 72 1.77 2.67 -4.88
C VAL A 72 2.68 3.30 -3.82
N HIS A 73 2.11 4.08 -2.90
CA HIS A 73 2.83 4.56 -1.73
C HIS A 73 2.57 3.62 -0.55
N ILE A 74 3.63 3.08 0.03
CA ILE A 74 3.56 2.30 1.27
C ILE A 74 3.99 3.20 2.42
N THR A 75 3.17 3.21 3.48
CA THR A 75 3.52 3.80 4.76
C THR A 75 3.56 2.69 5.80
N VAL A 76 4.70 2.53 6.47
CA VAL A 76 4.84 1.66 7.64
C VAL A 76 4.93 2.53 8.87
N ASP A 77 4.08 2.26 9.86
CA ASP A 77 4.06 2.96 11.16
C ASP A 77 4.21 1.93 12.28
N GLU A 78 4.93 2.29 13.35
CA GLU A 78 5.05 1.47 14.57
C GLU A 78 3.73 1.47 15.34
N ASN A 79 2.89 2.48 15.11
CA ASN A 79 1.67 2.68 15.86
C ASN A 79 0.50 2.01 15.12
N GLU A 80 -0.06 0.96 15.73
CA GLU A 80 -1.36 0.38 15.35
C GLU A 80 -2.49 1.37 15.65
N ILE A 81 -2.48 2.54 15.03
CA ILE A 81 -3.62 3.45 15.01
C ILE A 81 -4.40 3.14 13.75
N ASN A 82 -5.42 2.29 13.90
CA ASN A 82 -6.59 2.18 13.03
C ASN A 82 -6.66 3.24 11.91
N MET A 83 -6.07 2.93 10.75
CA MET A 83 -6.31 3.71 9.53
C MET A 83 -7.51 3.01 8.85
N SER A 84 -8.70 3.16 9.38
CA SER A 84 -9.59 4.25 8.98
C SER A 84 -10.38 4.77 10.18
N PRO A 85 -10.60 6.10 10.27
CA PRO A 85 -11.71 6.63 9.50
C PRO A 85 -11.29 7.87 8.71
N VAL A 86 -11.86 8.02 7.52
CA VAL A 86 -11.87 9.25 6.71
C VAL A 86 -12.47 10.47 7.48
N MET A 87 -12.79 10.38 8.78
CA MET A 87 -13.64 11.34 9.49
C MET A 87 -13.29 11.48 10.99
N ALA A 88 -12.04 11.76 11.37
CA ALA A 88 -11.74 12.07 12.77
C ALA A 88 -10.85 13.32 12.94
N LYS A 89 -11.32 14.46 12.42
CA LYS A 89 -11.02 15.77 13.04
C LYS A 89 -12.26 16.66 13.03
N SER A 90 -12.98 16.68 14.15
CA SER A 90 -13.46 17.95 14.70
C SER A 90 -13.51 17.82 16.22
N VAL A 91 -12.49 18.37 16.86
CA VAL A 91 -12.53 18.69 18.30
C VAL A 91 -13.45 19.90 18.42
N GLN A 92 -14.58 19.76 19.11
CA GLN A 92 -15.37 20.90 19.58
C GLN A 92 -15.35 20.86 21.10
N ILE A 93 -14.47 21.68 21.68
CA ILE A 93 -14.49 21.99 23.12
C ILE A 93 -15.17 23.34 23.26
N SER A 94 -16.35 23.36 23.87
CA SER A 94 -16.95 24.57 24.43
C SER A 94 -17.70 24.20 25.73
N PRO A 95 -17.20 24.53 26.93
CA PRO A 95 -18.03 24.55 28.11
C PRO A 95 -18.76 25.90 28.19
N GLY A 96 -20.04 25.92 27.84
CA GLY A 96 -20.94 27.04 28.12
C GLY A 96 -21.56 26.92 29.53
N PRO A 97 -21.75 28.03 30.26
CA PRO A 97 -21.95 28.02 31.70
C PRO A 97 -23.33 27.49 32.10
N ARG A 98 -23.39 26.71 33.19
CA ARG A 98 -24.63 26.47 33.94
C ARG A 98 -24.52 27.13 35.31
N LYS A 99 -25.04 28.36 35.40
CA LYS A 99 -25.85 28.89 36.51
C LYS A 99 -26.35 30.27 36.16
#